data_AF-A0A9E2B0U2-F1
#
_entry.id   AF-A0A9E2B0U2-F1
#
_cell.length_a   1.000
_cell.length_b   1.000
_cell.length_c   1.000
_cell.angle_alpha   90.00
_cell.angle_beta   90.00
_cell.angle_gamma   90.00
#
_symmetry.space_group_name_H-M   'P 1'
#
loop_
_entity.id
_entity.type
_entity.pdbx_description
1 polymer ?
#
loop_
_entity_poly.entity_id
_entity_poly.type
_entity_poly.pdbx_seq_one_letter_code
_entity_poly.pdbx_strand_id
1 'polypeptide(L)' 'CGNCSTYCEMGIDVRAYAQKGENIVRSSCVGCGICAAVCPRGVLKLENGSMEGRINSNEIFLGNDVDLMELVNKK' A
#
# COMPACT_ATOMS: atom_id res chain seq x y z
N CYS A 1 10.38 -0.02 12.27
CA CYS A 1 10.78 -1.40 12.62
C CYS A 1 11.44 -2.13 11.46
N GLY A 2 10.91 -2.08 10.22
CA GLY A 2 11.56 -2.71 9.06
C GLY A 2 11.30 -4.21 8.90
N ASN A 3 10.54 -4.81 9.81
CA ASN A 3 10.13 -6.21 9.75
C ASN A 3 9.47 -6.57 8.40
N CYS A 4 8.73 -5.66 7.77
CA CYS A 4 8.11 -5.90 6.46
C CYS A 4 9.12 -6.25 5.35
N SER A 5 10.37 -5.77 5.42
CA SER A 5 11.44 -6.11 4.48
C SER A 5 12.15 -7.39 4.88
N THR A 6 12.39 -7.58 6.18
CA THR A 6 13.04 -8.80 6.71
C THR A 6 12.23 -10.05 6.42
N TYR A 7 10.91 -10.00 6.54
CA TYR A 7 10.01 -11.13 6.25
C TYR A 7 9.62 -11.23 4.77
N CYS A 8 10.15 -10.35 3.91
CA CYS A 8 9.88 -10.45 2.48
C CYS A 8 10.82 -11.47 1.85
N GLU A 9 10.33 -12.69 1.63
CA GLU A 9 11.06 -13.77 0.94
C GLU A 9 11.47 -13.40 -0.50
N MET A 10 10.81 -12.38 -1.08
CA MET A 10 11.11 -11.87 -2.41
C MET A 10 12.24 -10.82 -2.41
N GLY A 11 12.86 -10.53 -1.25
CA GLY A 11 13.96 -9.60 -1.12
C GLY A 11 13.59 -8.14 -1.43
N ILE A 12 12.32 -7.78 -1.33
CA ILE A 12 11.85 -6.41 -1.59
C ILE A 12 12.11 -5.57 -0.34
N ASP A 13 12.74 -4.41 -0.50
CA ASP A 13 12.84 -3.40 0.57
C ASP A 13 11.50 -2.68 0.76
N VAL A 14 10.54 -3.42 1.31
CA VAL A 14 9.18 -2.95 1.55
C VAL A 14 9.15 -1.72 2.47
N ARG A 15 10.15 -1.56 3.34
CA ARG A 15 10.24 -0.41 4.26
C ARG A 15 10.47 0.87 3.48
N ALA A 16 11.34 0.86 2.48
CA ALA A 16 11.58 2.03 1.64
C ALA A 16 10.30 2.48 0.91
N TYR A 17 9.53 1.54 0.36
CA TYR A 17 8.22 1.84 -0.26
C TYR A 17 7.24 2.42 0.76
N ALA A 18 7.13 1.82 1.94
CA ALA A 18 6.25 2.30 3.00
C ALA A 18 6.62 3.70 3.51
N GLN A 19 7.92 4.02 3.60
CA GLN A 19 8.39 5.35 4.01
C GLN A 19 8.11 6.43 2.97
N LYS A 20 8.10 6.06 1.69
CA LYS A 20 7.76 6.96 0.58
C LYS A 20 6.26 7.06 0.31
N GLY A 21 5.45 6.16 0.89
CA GLY A 21 4.02 6.07 0.57
C GLY A 21 3.76 5.56 -0.85
N GLU A 22 4.70 4.81 -1.43
CA GLU A 22 4.60 4.31 -2.80
C GLU A 22 4.02 2.89 -2.84
N ASN A 23 3.29 2.59 -3.92
CA ASN A 23 2.80 1.25 -4.19
C ASN A 23 3.94 0.31 -4.62
N ILE A 24 3.89 -0.94 -4.17
CA ILE A 24 4.87 -1.96 -4.54
C ILE A 24 4.48 -2.57 -5.89
N VAL A 25 4.84 -1.89 -6.98
CA VAL A 25 4.57 -2.34 -8.35
C VAL A 25 5.82 -3.05 -8.90
N ARG A 26 6.03 -4.30 -8.48
CA ARG A 26 7.08 -5.18 -9.03
C ARG A 26 6.51 -6.54 -9.38
N SER A 27 7.00 -7.12 -10.47
CA SER A 27 6.72 -8.51 -10.84
C SER A 27 7.15 -9.54 -9.78
N SER A 28 8.13 -9.17 -8.94
CA SER A 28 8.57 -10.00 -7.81
C SER A 28 7.60 -10.01 -6.63
N CYS A 29 6.64 -9.08 -6.56
CA CYS A 29 5.66 -9.05 -5.48
C CYS A 29 4.52 -10.04 -5.82
N VAL A 30 4.49 -11.19 -5.15
CA VAL A 30 3.46 -12.21 -5.35
C VAL A 30 2.16 -11.96 -4.57
N GLY A 31 2.11 -10.89 -3.78
CA GLY A 31 0.93 -10.55 -2.97
C GLY A 31 0.70 -11.48 -1.77
N CYS A 32 1.76 -12.02 -1.15
CA CYS A 32 1.63 -12.91 0.03
C CYS A 32 1.07 -12.23 1.29
N GLY A 33 1.11 -10.89 1.35
CA GLY A 33 0.49 -10.10 2.43
C GLY A 33 1.24 -10.07 3.76
N ILE A 34 2.34 -10.79 3.92
CA ILE A 34 3.06 -10.86 5.20
C ILE A 34 3.53 -9.47 5.66
N CYS A 35 3.99 -8.63 4.74
CA CYS A 35 4.45 -7.28 5.04
C CYS A 35 3.37 -6.40 5.69
N ALA A 36 2.09 -6.57 5.32
CA ALA A 36 0.96 -5.89 5.94
C ALA A 36 0.66 -6.47 7.33
N ALA A 37 0.69 -7.80 7.46
CA ALA A 37 0.42 -8.50 8.72
C ALA A 37 1.46 -8.22 9.81
N VAL A 38 2.76 -8.13 9.47
CA VAL A 38 3.82 -7.90 10.48
C VAL A 38 3.92 -6.45 10.91
N CYS A 39 3.33 -5.51 10.17
CA CYS A 39 3.52 -4.09 10.39
C CYS A 39 2.65 -3.63 11.56
N PRO A 40 3.21 -3.34 12.75
CA PRO A 40 2.41 -2.98 13.93
C PRO A 40 1.71 -1.63 13.77
N ARG A 41 2.15 -0.81 12.80
CA ARG A 41 1.58 0.51 12.51
C ARG A 41 0.47 0.46 11.46
N GLY A 42 0.25 -0.67 10.79
CA GLY A 42 -0.79 -0.80 9.77
C GLY A 42 -0.60 0.09 8.53
N VAL A 43 0.63 0.51 8.22
CA VAL A 43 0.93 1.43 7.10
C VAL A 43 0.70 0.79 5.73
N LEU A 44 0.78 -0.54 5.66
CA LEU A 44 0.66 -1.29 4.41
C LEU A 44 -0.70 -1.98 4.35
N LYS A 45 -1.34 -1.91 3.20
CA LYS A 45 -2.61 -2.59 2.92
C LYS A 45 -2.47 -3.40 1.64
N LEU A 46 -2.78 -4.70 1.73
CA LEU A 46 -2.82 -5.57 0.55
C LEU A 46 -4.25 -5.56 0.00
N GLU A 47 -4.46 -4.90 -1.14
CA GLU A 47 -5.73 -4.92 -1.86
C GLU A 47 -5.75 -6.11 -2.83
N ASN A 48 -6.60 -7.11 -2.57
CA ASN A 48 -6.81 -8.26 -3.46
C ASN A 48 -8.05 -8.12 -4.38
N GLY A 49 -8.60 -6.91 -4.53
CA GLY A 49 -9.81 -6.64 -5.31
C GLY A 49 -9.58 -6.31 -6.80
N SER A 50 -10.65 -5.86 -7.46
CA SER A 50 -10.61 -5.24 -8.79
C SER A 50 -9.72 -4.00 -8.80
N MET A 51 -9.23 -3.59 -9.97
CA MET A 51 -8.44 -2.34 -10.11
C MET A 51 -9.28 -1.07 -9.98
N GLU A 52 -10.61 -1.21 -10.05
CA GLU A 52 -11.56 -0.10 -9.86
C GLU A 52 -11.44 0.48 -8.45
N GLY A 53 -11.13 1.77 -8.36
CA GLY A 53 -10.95 2.48 -7.08
C GLY A 53 -9.61 2.26 -6.38
N ARG A 54 -8.64 1.57 -6.99
CA ARG A 54 -7.26 1.55 -6.48
C ARG A 54 -6.61 2.92 -6.69
N ILE A 55 -6.26 3.58 -5.58
CA ILE A 55 -5.62 4.89 -5.58
C ILE A 55 -4.24 4.81 -6.23
N ASN A 56 -4.05 5.59 -7.30
CA ASN A 56 -2.84 5.58 -8.10
C ASN A 56 -1.77 6.45 -7.42
N SER A 57 -0.49 6.07 -7.51
CA SER A 57 0.63 6.81 -6.87
C SER A 57 0.83 8.24 -7.39
N ASN A 58 0.11 8.65 -8.45
CA ASN A 58 0.03 10.06 -8.87
C ASN A 58 -0.87 10.93 -7.97
N GLU A 59 -1.64 10.34 -7.07
CA GLU A 59 -2.44 11.07 -6.09
C GLU A 59 -1.65 11.15 -4.78
N ILE A 60 -0.91 12.23 -4.62
CA ILE A 60 -0.22 12.58 -3.39
C ILE A 60 -1.29 12.78 -2.31
N PHE A 61 -1.40 11.86 -1.36
CA PHE A 61 -2.18 12.05 -0.13
C PHE A 61 -1.45 13.01 0.81
N LEU A 62 -1.44 14.28 0.45
CA LEU A 62 -1.42 15.34 1.46
C LEU A 62 -2.77 15.19 2.17
N GLY A 63 -2.72 14.84 3.46
CA GLY A 63 -3.88 14.42 4.25
C GLY A 63 -4.94 15.50 4.45
N ASN A 64 -5.54 16.01 3.39
CA ASN A 64 -6.66 16.95 3.39
C ASN A 64 -7.45 17.05 2.08
N ASP A 65 -7.09 16.34 0.99
CA ASP A 65 -7.62 16.69 -0.34
C ASP A 65 -8.47 15.60 -1.02
N VAL A 66 -8.78 14.50 -0.32
CA VAL A 66 -9.83 13.58 -0.76
C VAL A 66 -11.06 13.75 0.11
N ASP A 67 -12.07 14.45 -0.42
CA ASP A 67 -13.37 14.51 0.23
C ASP A 67 -14.04 13.14 0.12
N LEU A 68 -14.01 12.40 1.23
CA LEU A 68 -14.65 11.10 1.38
C LEU A 68 -16.14 11.15 0.99
N MET A 69 -16.75 12.34 1.08
CA MET A 69 -18.13 12.58 0.67
C MET A 69 -18.32 12.52 -0.85
N GLU A 70 -17.30 12.83 -1.66
CA GLU A 70 -17.38 12.77 -3.13
C GLU A 70 -17.28 11.33 -3.64
N LEU A 71 -16.52 10.47 -2.95
CA LEU A 71 -16.42 9.04 -3.26
C LEU A 71 -17.67 8.27 -2.83
N VAL A 72 -18.32 8.65 -1.73
CA VAL A 72 -19.58 8.01 -1.28
C VAL A 72 -20.79 8.42 -2.12
N ASN A 73 -20.76 9.61 -2.73
CA ASN A 73 -21.86 10.12 -3.57
C ASN A 73 -21.71 9.83 -5.07
N LYS A 74 -20.58 9.30 -5.53
CA LYS A 74 -20.49 8.74 -6.89
C LYS A 74 -21.20 7.38 -6.93
N LYS A 75 -22.43 7.41 -7.48
CA LYS A 75 -23.28 6.24 -7.75
C LYS A 75 -22.56 5.16 -8.54
#